data_AF-A0A4S9AQC6-F1
#
_entry.id   AF-A0A4S9AQC6-F1
#
_cell.length_a   1.000
_cell.length_b   1.000
_cell.length_c   1.000
_cell.angle_alpha   90.00
_cell.angle_beta   90.00
_cell.angle_gamma   90.00
#
_symmetry.space_group_name_H-M   'P 1'
#
loop_
_entity.id
_entity.type
_entity.pdbx_description
1 polymer ?
#
loop_
_entity_poly.entity_id
_entity_poly.type
_entity_poly.pdbx_seq_one_letter_code
_entity_poly.pdbx_strand_id
1 'polypeptide(L)'
;MRMSSESKTFDDKHAQAGAIGHNVHDSDDRDIVVGEQNALHRDLKGRHMQMIAIGGAIGAGLFIGSGGAFQTGGPASVLIGFLLVGIQVYFMMQALAEMSVMYPINGAFAMYICRFVDPSLGFACAWEYAISWLTVLPYEISAAVNIIHYWPGSQHINSSAWIVPLLVALVIIQFFGVRGYGEELIDKQVEYVLSLMKILACIGFMILGIIIDVGGVPTDPRGYIGGRYWHAPDGAAFLNGFHGFCSVFVTAAFAYTGTELTGLAAAETVDPKKEIPKASKQVIYRILIFYGVNLLLVGLIVPATSPLYTGEGSSSRHSPFVIAIQLAGIKVLPSIFNAVILIAVMSVANSCTFGSTRTIQALAANGMAPKFLAYIDKKGRPLAVIVLQLLFGCLAFINLAPNGGDIFNWLLALSGLSILFIYGGIGLAHVRFRAAWKYHGHSLDELPYRASAGVYGSYFVMFITVIALLAQFYVALYPIGGTNLDTSTWFQLYLAGPLLVFLYLVWKVYSFFKRPADRPLWISTKDIDIYTGMRQIDPVMTGDVSIKQKKGVMGHFKNAFSAVF
;
A
#
# COMPACT_ATOMS: atom_id res chain seq x y z
N MET A 1 -58.98 -30.45 22.16
CA MET A 1 -58.75 -31.39 21.04
C MET A 1 -59.01 -30.61 19.74
N ARG A 2 -57.98 -30.52 18.88
CA ARG A 2 -57.96 -30.05 17.47
C ARG A 2 -58.05 -28.54 17.13
N MET A 3 -57.05 -28.18 16.31
CA MET A 3 -56.76 -27.04 15.41
C MET A 3 -57.98 -26.53 14.60
N SER A 4 -58.01 -25.37 13.91
CA SER A 4 -56.97 -24.63 13.16
C SER A 4 -57.34 -23.15 12.84
N SER A 5 -56.32 -22.35 12.45
CA SER A 5 -56.25 -21.29 11.40
C SER A 5 -57.41 -20.26 11.27
N GLU A 6 -57.25 -18.95 11.06
CA GLU A 6 -56.26 -18.19 10.27
C GLU A 6 -56.57 -16.67 10.35
N SER A 7 -55.61 -15.86 9.88
CA SER A 7 -55.74 -14.51 9.30
C SER A 7 -55.44 -13.27 10.16
N LYS A 8 -54.91 -12.27 9.44
CA LYS A 8 -53.94 -11.24 9.82
C LYS A 8 -54.60 -9.87 10.09
N THR A 9 -53.86 -9.13 10.90
CA THR A 9 -53.85 -7.69 11.21
C THR A 9 -53.90 -6.74 10.01
N PHE A 10 -54.65 -5.65 10.16
CA PHE A 10 -54.36 -4.28 9.69
C PHE A 10 -55.15 -3.29 10.55
N ASP A 11 -54.61 -2.07 10.73
CA ASP A 11 -55.07 -0.89 11.52
C ASP A 11 -54.08 -0.57 12.66
N ASP A 12 -53.58 0.65 12.90
CA ASP A 12 -53.77 1.97 12.28
C ASP A 12 -52.81 2.96 13.00
N LYS A 13 -52.73 4.21 12.51
CA LYS A 13 -52.30 5.46 13.21
C LYS A 13 -50.91 6.05 12.92
N HIS A 14 -50.91 6.93 11.92
CA HIS A 14 -50.31 8.27 12.01
C HIS A 14 -50.88 9.07 13.20
N ALA A 15 -50.01 9.74 13.98
CA ALA A 15 -50.15 11.12 14.48
C ALA A 15 -49.24 11.35 15.69
N GLN A 16 -48.22 12.22 15.53
CA GLN A 16 -48.06 13.40 16.38
C GLN A 16 -46.88 14.25 15.88
N ALA A 17 -47.24 15.39 15.30
CA ALA A 17 -46.37 16.54 15.11
C ALA A 17 -46.64 17.55 16.23
N GLY A 18 -45.61 18.24 16.70
CA GLY A 18 -45.72 19.53 17.38
C GLY A 18 -44.94 19.64 18.69
N ALA A 19 -43.79 20.32 18.65
CA ALA A 19 -43.58 21.57 19.41
C ALA A 19 -42.19 22.16 19.12
N ILE A 20 -42.22 23.41 18.68
CA ILE A 20 -41.10 24.27 18.30
C ILE A 20 -40.48 24.88 19.55
N GLY A 21 -39.16 24.83 19.68
CA GLY A 21 -38.37 25.62 20.62
C GLY A 21 -37.32 26.41 19.85
N HIS A 22 -37.60 27.70 19.62
CA HIS A 22 -36.72 28.65 18.94
C HIS A 22 -35.66 29.12 19.94
N ASN A 23 -34.37 28.98 19.63
CA ASN A 23 -33.31 29.81 20.21
C ASN A 23 -32.27 30.12 19.13
N VAL A 24 -32.16 31.41 18.88
CA VAL A 24 -31.27 32.06 17.91
C VAL A 24 -29.86 32.10 18.49
N HIS A 25 -28.92 31.43 17.83
CA HIS A 25 -27.53 31.87 17.76
C HIS A 25 -27.09 31.75 16.31
N ASP A 26 -27.04 32.92 15.68
CA ASP A 26 -26.58 33.16 14.32
C ASP A 26 -25.04 33.18 14.34
N SER A 27 -24.43 32.12 13.84
CA SER A 27 -23.04 32.09 13.40
C SER A 27 -22.95 31.05 12.29
N ASP A 28 -22.57 31.50 11.09
CA ASP A 28 -22.32 30.70 9.88
C ASP A 28 -21.59 29.38 10.19
N ASP A 29 -22.36 28.33 10.48
CA ASP A 29 -21.85 26.99 10.68
C ASP A 29 -21.74 26.36 9.30
N ARG A 30 -20.51 26.11 8.88
CA ARG A 30 -20.22 25.51 7.59
C ARG A 30 -20.61 24.04 7.66
N ASP A 31 -21.84 23.76 7.27
CA ASP A 31 -22.27 22.41 6.93
C ASP A 31 -21.28 21.82 5.91
N ILE A 32 -20.47 20.87 6.38
CA ILE A 32 -20.00 19.81 5.50
C ILE A 32 -21.28 19.23 4.93
N VAL A 33 -21.42 19.29 3.61
CA VAL A 33 -22.51 18.62 2.89
C VAL A 33 -22.40 17.12 3.21
N VAL A 34 -23.03 16.69 4.29
CA VAL A 34 -23.42 15.31 4.53
C VAL A 34 -24.59 15.09 3.57
N GLY A 35 -24.26 14.95 2.29
CA GLY A 35 -25.23 14.52 1.30
C GLY A 35 -25.81 13.20 1.75
N GLU A 36 -27.12 13.01 1.54
CA GLU A 36 -27.89 11.78 1.76
C GLU A 36 -27.30 10.57 1.00
N GLN A 37 -26.14 10.10 1.43
CA GLN A 37 -25.41 8.99 0.86
C GLN A 37 -25.09 8.02 2.00
N ASN A 38 -25.40 6.74 1.80
CA ASN A 38 -25.17 5.70 2.80
C ASN A 38 -23.70 5.72 3.26
N ALA A 39 -23.47 5.78 4.57
CA ALA A 39 -22.14 5.69 5.14
C ALA A 39 -21.54 4.29 4.90
N LEU A 40 -20.21 4.22 4.80
CA LEU A 40 -19.50 2.93 4.76
C LEU A 40 -19.78 2.14 6.06
N HIS A 41 -20.01 0.84 5.92
CA HIS A 41 -20.28 -0.03 7.07
C HIS A 41 -19.03 -0.20 7.94
N ARG A 42 -19.19 0.01 9.25
CA ARG A 42 -18.09 -0.11 10.24
C ARG A 42 -17.97 -1.52 10.79
N ASP A 43 -17.80 -2.50 9.90
CA ASP A 43 -17.80 -3.94 10.25
C ASP A 43 -16.40 -4.57 10.26
N LEU A 44 -15.34 -3.78 9.98
CA LEU A 44 -13.98 -4.32 9.85
C LEU A 44 -13.38 -4.62 11.22
N LYS A 45 -13.29 -5.92 11.56
CA LYS A 45 -12.59 -6.39 12.76
C LYS A 45 -11.09 -6.14 12.63
N GLY A 46 -10.44 -5.79 13.75
CA GLY A 46 -9.00 -5.47 13.77
C GLY A 46 -8.06 -6.54 13.23
N ARG A 47 -8.43 -7.82 13.36
CA ARG A 47 -7.68 -8.94 12.76
C ARG A 47 -7.72 -8.91 11.23
N HIS A 48 -8.84 -8.53 10.61
CA HIS A 48 -8.94 -8.44 9.16
C HIS A 48 -8.17 -7.23 8.64
N MET A 49 -8.25 -6.08 9.33
CA MET A 49 -7.42 -4.91 9.00
C MET A 49 -5.93 -5.24 9.00
N GLN A 50 -5.43 -5.91 10.06
CA GLN A 50 -4.03 -6.30 10.15
C GLN A 50 -3.64 -7.22 8.98
N MET A 51 -4.52 -8.14 8.58
CA MET A 51 -4.24 -9.06 7.48
C MET A 51 -4.38 -8.44 6.10
N ILE A 52 -5.21 -7.41 5.90
CA ILE A 52 -5.25 -6.59 4.69
C ILE A 52 -3.95 -5.79 4.58
N ALA A 53 -3.49 -5.18 5.67
CA ALA A 53 -2.25 -4.40 5.70
C ALA A 53 -0.98 -5.25 5.52
N ILE A 54 -0.99 -6.49 6.03
CA ILE A 54 0.11 -7.45 5.82
C ILE A 54 0.03 -8.05 4.42
N GLY A 55 -1.17 -8.45 3.99
CA GLY A 55 -1.40 -9.10 2.70
C GLY A 55 -1.18 -8.20 1.51
N GLY A 56 -1.53 -6.91 1.61
CA GLY A 56 -1.35 -5.92 0.55
C GLY A 56 0.12 -5.54 0.30
N ALA A 57 0.96 -5.66 1.33
CA ALA A 57 2.39 -5.32 1.25
C ALA A 57 3.31 -6.54 0.98
N ILE A 58 2.74 -7.73 0.71
CA ILE A 58 3.48 -8.94 0.31
C ILE A 58 2.85 -9.47 -0.98
N GLY A 59 3.52 -9.25 -2.11
CA GLY A 59 3.03 -9.61 -3.43
C GLY A 59 4.11 -9.54 -4.50
N ALA A 60 3.71 -9.22 -5.74
CA ALA A 60 4.63 -9.17 -6.87
C ALA A 60 5.82 -8.24 -6.65
N GLY A 61 5.69 -7.13 -5.91
CA GLY A 61 6.80 -6.23 -5.59
C GLY A 61 7.97 -6.94 -4.87
N LEU A 62 7.67 -7.76 -3.85
CA LEU A 62 8.69 -8.56 -3.15
C LEU A 62 9.16 -9.74 -4.00
N PHE A 63 8.23 -10.55 -4.51
CA PHE A 63 8.57 -11.83 -5.10
C PHE A 63 9.09 -11.74 -6.54
N ILE A 64 8.73 -10.71 -7.30
CA ILE A 64 9.08 -10.57 -8.73
C ILE A 64 9.88 -9.29 -8.94
N GLY A 65 9.36 -8.15 -8.46
CA GLY A 65 9.96 -6.83 -8.64
C GLY A 65 11.38 -6.73 -8.08
N SER A 66 11.66 -7.40 -6.95
CA SER A 66 13.01 -7.43 -6.37
C SER A 66 14.06 -8.04 -7.31
N GLY A 67 13.69 -8.92 -8.25
CA GLY A 67 14.61 -9.52 -9.21
C GLY A 67 15.34 -8.48 -10.06
N GLY A 68 14.60 -7.52 -10.61
CA GLY A 68 15.18 -6.40 -11.37
C GLY A 68 16.12 -5.55 -10.51
N ALA A 69 15.77 -5.30 -9.25
CA ALA A 69 16.63 -4.55 -8.33
C ALA A 69 17.95 -5.27 -8.01
N PHE A 70 17.97 -6.60 -7.96
CA PHE A 70 19.21 -7.37 -7.83
C PHE A 70 20.07 -7.25 -9.09
N GLN A 71 19.48 -7.34 -10.28
CA GLN A 71 20.20 -7.24 -11.56
C GLN A 71 20.77 -5.85 -11.85
N THR A 72 20.15 -4.79 -11.31
CA THR A 72 20.64 -3.42 -11.51
C THR A 72 21.52 -2.93 -10.36
N GLY A 73 21.16 -3.22 -9.11
CA GLY A 73 21.85 -2.68 -7.92
C GLY A 73 22.79 -3.65 -7.21
N GLY A 74 22.59 -4.95 -7.34
CA GLY A 74 23.32 -5.96 -6.57
C GLY A 74 22.82 -6.11 -5.12
N PRO A 75 23.31 -7.12 -4.39
CA PRO A 75 22.71 -7.57 -3.13
C PRO A 75 22.83 -6.56 -1.99
N ALA A 76 23.93 -5.80 -1.89
CA ALA A 76 24.06 -4.77 -0.85
C ALA A 76 23.19 -3.55 -1.13
N SER A 77 23.11 -3.11 -2.39
CA SER A 77 22.21 -2.02 -2.79
C SER A 77 20.76 -2.35 -2.49
N VAL A 78 20.32 -3.58 -2.81
CA VAL A 78 18.96 -4.06 -2.51
C VAL A 78 18.71 -4.05 -1.01
N LEU A 79 19.60 -4.65 -0.22
CA LEU A 79 19.43 -4.70 1.23
C LEU A 79 19.34 -3.30 1.86
N ILE A 80 20.30 -2.42 1.54
CA ILE A 80 20.35 -1.07 2.11
C ILE A 80 19.16 -0.24 1.62
N GLY A 81 18.84 -0.28 0.32
CA GLY A 81 17.73 0.47 -0.26
C GLY A 81 16.38 0.08 0.34
N PHE A 82 16.09 -1.23 0.44
CA PHE A 82 14.87 -1.71 1.07
C PHE A 82 14.81 -1.41 2.57
N LEU A 83 15.93 -1.47 3.30
CA LEU A 83 15.93 -1.09 4.72
C LEU A 83 15.69 0.41 4.92
N LEU A 84 16.28 1.28 4.09
CA LEU A 84 16.08 2.73 4.15
C LEU A 84 14.62 3.10 3.85
N VAL A 85 14.06 2.58 2.76
CA VAL A 85 12.64 2.79 2.43
C VAL A 85 11.73 2.12 3.46
N GLY A 86 12.12 0.98 4.02
CA GLY A 86 11.40 0.34 5.11
C GLY A 86 11.32 1.24 6.35
N ILE A 87 12.43 1.84 6.78
CA ILE A 87 12.45 2.80 7.90
C ILE A 87 11.58 4.02 7.59
N GLN A 88 11.62 4.54 6.36
CA GLN A 88 10.73 5.59 5.90
C GLN A 88 9.26 5.18 6.06
N VAL A 89 8.87 3.99 5.58
CA VAL A 89 7.51 3.45 5.69
C VAL A 89 7.08 3.27 7.15
N TYR A 90 7.99 2.84 8.03
CA TYR A 90 7.70 2.75 9.46
C TYR A 90 7.35 4.12 10.05
N PHE A 91 8.17 5.16 9.81
CA PHE A 91 7.86 6.50 10.33
C PHE A 91 6.63 7.12 9.68
N MET A 92 6.42 6.87 8.39
CA MET A 92 5.20 7.27 7.67
C MET A 92 3.96 6.65 8.33
N MET A 93 4.01 5.36 8.66
CA MET A 93 2.90 4.68 9.35
C MET A 93 2.67 5.14 10.78
N GLN A 94 3.72 5.59 11.47
CA GLN A 94 3.59 6.19 12.80
C GLN A 94 2.86 7.52 12.72
N ALA A 95 3.22 8.37 11.75
CA ALA A 95 2.57 9.63 11.46
C ALA A 95 1.10 9.45 11.00
N LEU A 96 0.87 8.50 10.09
CA LEU A 96 -0.47 8.16 9.61
C LEU A 96 -1.36 7.64 10.74
N ALA A 97 -0.84 6.76 11.60
CA ALA A 97 -1.60 6.20 12.72
C ALA A 97 -2.05 7.27 13.71
N GLU A 98 -1.19 8.25 14.00
CA GLU A 98 -1.55 9.36 14.89
C GLU A 98 -2.70 10.21 14.33
N MET A 99 -2.60 10.63 13.07
CA MET A 99 -3.68 11.38 12.41
C MET A 99 -4.96 10.54 12.27
N SER A 100 -4.84 9.24 11.96
CA SER A 100 -5.99 8.36 11.75
C SER A 100 -6.75 8.02 13.01
N VAL A 101 -6.06 7.95 14.15
CA VAL A 101 -6.72 7.74 15.45
C VAL A 101 -7.46 9.01 15.90
N MET A 102 -6.91 10.18 15.62
CA MET A 102 -7.54 11.46 15.95
C MET A 102 -8.72 11.79 15.02
N TYR A 103 -8.55 11.54 13.72
CA TYR A 103 -9.52 11.85 12.67
C TYR A 103 -9.79 10.59 11.82
N PRO A 104 -10.63 9.65 12.28
CA PRO A 104 -10.99 8.46 11.52
C PRO A 104 -11.96 8.81 10.38
N ILE A 105 -11.45 9.47 9.33
CA ILE A 105 -12.20 9.94 8.17
C ILE A 105 -11.98 9.05 6.95
N ASN A 106 -12.99 8.96 6.09
CA ASN A 106 -12.86 8.29 4.81
C ASN A 106 -11.86 9.03 3.89
N GLY A 107 -11.11 8.29 3.06
CA GLY A 107 -10.00 8.81 2.25
C GLY A 107 -8.69 9.02 3.01
N ALA A 108 -8.71 8.99 4.35
CA ALA A 108 -7.55 8.99 5.23
C ALA A 108 -6.48 10.05 4.83
N PHE A 109 -5.29 9.60 4.43
CA PHE A 109 -4.14 10.47 4.15
C PHE A 109 -4.41 11.51 3.05
N ALA A 110 -5.18 11.17 2.02
CA ALA A 110 -5.55 12.13 0.98
C ALA A 110 -6.28 13.33 1.57
N MET A 111 -7.23 13.06 2.47
CA MET A 111 -8.01 14.09 3.15
C MET A 111 -7.21 14.82 4.23
N TYR A 112 -6.23 14.17 4.86
CA TYR A 112 -5.28 14.85 5.76
C TYR A 112 -4.41 15.87 5.02
N ILE A 113 -3.97 15.55 3.81
CA ILE A 113 -3.21 16.50 2.97
C ILE A 113 -4.10 17.68 2.58
N CYS A 114 -5.35 17.43 2.15
CA CYS A 114 -6.32 18.50 1.87
C CYS A 114 -6.52 19.43 3.08
N ARG A 115 -6.62 18.83 4.28
CA ARG A 115 -6.96 19.54 5.52
C ARG A 115 -5.79 20.33 6.11
N PHE A 116 -4.59 19.74 6.13
CA PHE A 116 -3.44 20.30 6.86
C PHE A 116 -2.42 21.00 5.97
N VAL A 117 -2.47 20.80 4.66
CA VAL A 117 -1.48 21.34 3.72
C VAL A 117 -2.15 22.27 2.70
N ASP A 118 -2.83 21.70 1.73
CA ASP A 118 -3.49 22.39 0.61
C ASP A 118 -4.49 21.43 -0.06
N PRO A 119 -5.74 21.86 -0.30
CA PRO A 119 -6.72 21.06 -1.04
C PRO A 119 -6.25 20.63 -2.43
N SER A 120 -5.44 21.44 -3.11
CA SER A 120 -4.95 21.15 -4.47
C SER A 120 -3.89 20.05 -4.47
N LEU A 121 -2.96 20.09 -3.52
CA LEU A 121 -2.01 19.01 -3.29
C LEU A 121 -2.71 17.72 -2.87
N GLY A 122 -3.69 17.82 -1.96
CA GLY A 122 -4.45 16.66 -1.53
C GLY A 122 -5.26 16.01 -2.66
N PHE A 123 -5.88 16.82 -3.53
CA PHE A 123 -6.51 16.34 -4.77
C PHE A 123 -5.51 15.58 -5.67
N ALA A 124 -4.34 16.19 -5.91
CA ALA A 124 -3.34 15.62 -6.80
C ALA A 124 -2.82 14.28 -6.28
N CYS A 125 -2.41 14.23 -4.99
CA CYS A 125 -1.98 13.00 -4.33
C CYS A 125 -3.08 11.93 -4.33
N ALA A 126 -4.33 12.32 -4.09
CA ALA A 126 -5.43 11.35 -4.04
C ALA A 126 -5.72 10.72 -5.41
N TRP A 127 -5.75 11.53 -6.48
CA TRP A 127 -5.94 11.03 -7.83
C TRP A 127 -4.77 10.20 -8.31
N GLU A 128 -3.54 10.62 -8.01
CA GLU A 128 -2.34 9.87 -8.35
C GLU A 128 -2.30 8.52 -7.61
N TYR A 129 -2.63 8.49 -6.32
CA TYR A 129 -2.77 7.24 -5.55
C TYR A 129 -3.89 6.34 -6.11
N ALA A 130 -5.04 6.92 -6.46
CA ALA A 130 -6.13 6.19 -7.08
C ALA A 130 -5.69 5.56 -8.41
N ILE A 131 -5.08 6.34 -9.30
CA ILE A 131 -4.55 5.88 -10.59
C ILE A 131 -3.51 4.79 -10.38
N SER A 132 -2.59 4.96 -9.41
CA SER A 132 -1.61 3.93 -9.05
C SER A 132 -2.30 2.59 -8.73
N TRP A 133 -3.32 2.57 -7.85
CA TRP A 133 -4.05 1.33 -7.57
C TRP A 133 -4.88 0.80 -8.75
N LEU A 134 -5.36 1.68 -9.64
CA LEU A 134 -5.99 1.27 -10.88
C LEU A 134 -4.99 0.56 -11.81
N THR A 135 -3.73 1.03 -11.86
CA THR A 135 -2.66 0.45 -12.69
C THR A 135 -1.93 -0.73 -12.06
N VAL A 136 -1.95 -0.88 -10.73
CA VAL A 136 -1.41 -2.06 -10.04
C VAL A 136 -2.25 -3.31 -10.35
N LEU A 137 -3.57 -3.19 -10.51
CA LEU A 137 -4.40 -4.35 -10.85
C LEU A 137 -3.98 -5.07 -12.15
N PRO A 138 -3.91 -4.41 -13.32
CA PRO A 138 -3.45 -5.08 -14.54
C PRO A 138 -2.00 -5.54 -14.41
N TYR A 139 -1.16 -4.87 -13.62
CA TYR A 139 0.19 -5.32 -13.30
C TYR A 139 0.19 -6.67 -12.54
N GLU A 140 -0.63 -6.82 -11.49
CA GLU A 140 -0.73 -8.08 -10.74
C GLU A 140 -1.29 -9.21 -11.62
N ILE A 141 -2.29 -8.94 -12.48
CA ILE A 141 -2.78 -9.94 -13.43
C ILE A 141 -1.68 -10.36 -14.41
N SER A 142 -0.90 -9.40 -14.93
CA SER A 142 0.23 -9.68 -15.81
C SER A 142 1.29 -10.53 -15.11
N ALA A 143 1.62 -10.20 -13.86
CA ALA A 143 2.52 -10.97 -13.03
C ALA A 143 2.02 -12.41 -12.80
N ALA A 144 0.72 -12.59 -12.54
CA ALA A 144 0.09 -13.90 -12.40
C ALA A 144 0.23 -14.75 -13.66
N VAL A 145 0.01 -14.16 -14.84
CA VAL A 145 0.22 -14.83 -16.14
C VAL A 145 1.67 -15.28 -16.31
N ASN A 146 2.64 -14.43 -15.96
CA ASN A 146 4.06 -14.76 -16.05
C ASN A 146 4.45 -15.92 -15.11
N ILE A 147 3.86 -15.96 -13.92
CA ILE A 147 4.04 -17.09 -13.00
C ILE A 147 3.43 -18.36 -13.58
N ILE A 148 2.26 -18.29 -14.21
CA ILE A 148 1.62 -19.46 -14.85
C ILE A 148 2.50 -20.02 -15.98
N HIS A 149 3.22 -19.18 -16.71
CA HIS A 149 4.17 -19.59 -17.76
C HIS A 149 5.42 -20.32 -17.23
N TYR A 150 5.56 -20.45 -15.91
CA TYR A 150 6.56 -21.32 -15.29
C TYR A 150 6.35 -22.80 -15.62
N TRP A 151 5.10 -23.27 -15.71
CA TRP A 151 4.80 -24.68 -15.87
C TRP A 151 4.96 -25.14 -17.35
N PRO A 152 5.62 -26.27 -17.63
CA PRO A 152 5.94 -26.70 -19.01
C PRO A 152 4.76 -26.98 -19.98
N GLY A 153 3.51 -26.73 -19.59
CA GLY A 153 2.32 -26.86 -20.44
C GLY A 153 1.58 -25.56 -20.76
N SER A 154 1.96 -24.44 -20.12
CA SER A 154 1.27 -23.15 -20.28
C SER A 154 1.91 -22.24 -21.33
N GLN A 155 3.19 -22.47 -21.67
CA GLN A 155 3.99 -21.60 -22.55
C GLN A 155 3.44 -21.45 -23.97
N HIS A 156 2.74 -22.47 -24.48
CA HIS A 156 2.11 -22.44 -25.80
C HIS A 156 0.66 -21.92 -25.77
N ILE A 157 0.13 -21.66 -24.57
CA ILE A 157 -1.23 -21.18 -24.38
C ILE A 157 -1.20 -19.65 -24.43
N ASN A 158 -2.06 -19.09 -25.27
CA ASN A 158 -2.20 -17.64 -25.39
C ASN A 158 -2.54 -17.01 -24.03
N SER A 159 -1.80 -15.96 -23.63
CA SER A 159 -1.96 -15.29 -22.34
C SER A 159 -3.40 -14.83 -22.03
N SER A 160 -4.24 -14.61 -23.04
CA SER A 160 -5.67 -14.29 -22.86
C SER A 160 -6.46 -15.39 -22.14
N ALA A 161 -6.09 -16.66 -22.35
CA ALA A 161 -6.72 -17.80 -21.70
C ALA A 161 -6.44 -17.83 -20.18
N TRP A 162 -5.41 -17.12 -19.73
CA TRP A 162 -5.11 -16.94 -18.30
C TRP A 162 -5.70 -15.63 -17.76
N ILE A 163 -5.66 -14.55 -18.53
CA ILE A 163 -6.20 -13.24 -18.11
C ILE A 163 -7.71 -13.31 -17.83
N VAL A 164 -8.49 -13.92 -18.73
CA VAL A 164 -9.96 -13.96 -18.61
C VAL A 164 -10.40 -14.66 -17.31
N PRO A 165 -9.97 -15.90 -16.99
CA PRO A 165 -10.37 -16.55 -15.75
C PRO A 165 -9.93 -15.80 -14.50
N LEU A 166 -8.75 -15.17 -14.50
CA LEU A 166 -8.26 -14.40 -13.36
C LEU A 166 -9.12 -13.14 -13.10
N LEU A 167 -9.48 -12.41 -14.16
CA LEU A 167 -10.39 -11.26 -14.05
C LEU A 167 -11.79 -11.70 -13.62
N VAL A 168 -12.31 -12.79 -14.18
CA VAL A 168 -13.62 -13.35 -13.78
C VAL A 168 -13.61 -13.76 -12.31
N ALA A 169 -12.55 -14.43 -11.83
CA ALA A 169 -12.40 -14.77 -10.43
C ALA A 169 -12.40 -13.52 -9.54
N LEU A 170 -11.72 -12.45 -9.95
CA LEU A 170 -11.75 -11.18 -9.23
C LEU A 170 -13.14 -10.54 -9.21
N VAL A 171 -13.86 -10.55 -10.33
CA VAL A 171 -15.25 -10.04 -10.39
C VAL A 171 -16.13 -10.82 -9.41
N ILE A 172 -16.01 -12.14 -9.38
CA ILE A 172 -16.79 -12.99 -8.48
C ILE A 172 -16.50 -12.61 -7.03
N ILE A 173 -15.22 -12.51 -6.65
CA ILE A 173 -14.79 -12.14 -5.31
C ILE A 173 -15.31 -10.75 -4.92
N GLN A 174 -15.23 -9.77 -5.83
CA GLN A 174 -15.63 -8.38 -5.56
C GLN A 174 -17.15 -8.19 -5.45
N PHE A 175 -17.95 -8.81 -6.32
CA PHE A 175 -19.39 -8.58 -6.40
C PHE A 175 -20.23 -9.48 -5.51
N PHE A 176 -19.83 -10.74 -5.35
CA PHE A 176 -20.55 -11.64 -4.44
C PHE A 176 -20.04 -11.51 -3.01
N GLY A 177 -18.89 -10.87 -2.83
CA GLY A 177 -18.09 -11.07 -1.63
C GLY A 177 -17.71 -12.55 -1.54
N VAL A 178 -17.00 -12.93 -0.48
CA VAL A 178 -16.81 -14.35 -0.20
C VAL A 178 -18.18 -15.03 0.03
N ARG A 179 -19.25 -14.27 0.37
CA ARG A 179 -20.59 -14.76 0.75
C ARG A 179 -21.27 -15.67 -0.29
N GLY A 180 -20.79 -15.63 -1.53
CA GLY A 180 -21.30 -16.46 -2.63
C GLY A 180 -20.77 -17.89 -2.67
N TYR A 181 -19.72 -18.22 -1.89
CA TYR A 181 -19.29 -19.59 -1.67
C TYR A 181 -20.03 -20.13 -0.45
N GLY A 182 -20.80 -21.20 -0.63
CA GLY A 182 -21.64 -21.78 0.41
C GLY A 182 -20.93 -21.97 1.76
N GLU A 183 -21.72 -21.80 2.82
CA GLU A 183 -21.39 -21.89 4.25
C GLU A 183 -20.68 -20.70 4.90
N GLU A 184 -21.45 -20.09 5.80
CA GLU A 184 -21.19 -18.95 6.69
C GLU A 184 -19.90 -19.04 7.54
N LEU A 185 -19.15 -20.15 7.45
CA LEU A 185 -17.91 -20.39 8.19
C LEU A 185 -16.63 -20.01 7.41
N ILE A 186 -16.66 -19.96 6.08
CA ILE A 186 -15.44 -19.78 5.23
C ILE A 186 -15.20 -18.29 4.89
N ASP A 187 -16.20 -17.45 5.12
CA ASP A 187 -16.38 -16.17 4.45
C ASP A 187 -15.38 -15.05 4.81
N LYS A 188 -15.05 -14.99 6.10
CA LYS A 188 -14.12 -14.00 6.65
C LYS A 188 -12.69 -14.52 6.76
N GLN A 189 -12.49 -15.79 6.40
CA GLN A 189 -11.22 -16.50 6.58
C GLN A 189 -10.33 -16.45 5.34
N VAL A 190 -10.86 -16.15 4.15
CA VAL A 190 -10.08 -16.25 2.91
C VAL A 190 -8.88 -15.30 2.94
N GLU A 191 -9.06 -13.99 3.14
CA GLU A 191 -7.90 -13.07 3.23
C GLU A 191 -6.98 -13.40 4.40
N TYR A 192 -7.53 -13.90 5.52
CA TYR A 192 -6.73 -14.33 6.67
C TYR A 192 -5.83 -15.52 6.32
N VAL A 193 -6.38 -16.55 5.68
CA VAL A 193 -5.66 -17.76 5.26
C VAL A 193 -4.67 -17.44 4.16
N LEU A 194 -5.06 -16.60 3.19
CA LEU A 194 -4.18 -16.15 2.10
C LEU A 194 -2.97 -15.41 2.67
N SER A 195 -3.18 -14.44 3.56
CA SER A 195 -2.08 -13.71 4.21
C SER A 195 -1.23 -14.59 5.12
N LEU A 196 -1.82 -15.57 5.84
CA LEU A 196 -1.07 -16.54 6.64
C LEU A 196 -0.15 -17.40 5.76
N MET A 197 -0.65 -17.88 4.62
CA MET A 197 0.14 -18.67 3.67
C MET A 197 1.34 -17.88 3.13
N LYS A 198 1.18 -16.57 2.84
CA LYS A 198 2.30 -15.70 2.44
C LYS A 198 3.37 -15.62 3.52
N ILE A 199 2.95 -15.43 4.78
CA ILE A 199 3.86 -15.38 5.93
C ILE A 199 4.62 -16.71 6.07
N LEU A 200 3.91 -17.84 5.97
CA LEU A 200 4.52 -19.17 6.04
C LEU A 200 5.49 -19.42 4.89
N ALA A 201 5.19 -18.97 3.67
CA ALA A 201 6.11 -19.08 2.54
C ALA A 201 7.38 -18.25 2.75
N CYS A 202 7.26 -17.03 3.26
CA CYS A 202 8.43 -16.23 3.65
C CYS A 202 9.25 -16.93 4.74
N ILE A 203 8.62 -17.47 5.79
CA ILE A 203 9.32 -18.17 6.87
C ILE A 203 9.98 -19.45 6.37
N GLY A 204 9.27 -20.24 5.56
CA GLY A 204 9.80 -21.45 4.92
C GLY A 204 10.98 -21.13 4.01
N PHE A 205 10.91 -20.04 3.23
CA PHE A 205 12.02 -19.59 2.42
C PHE A 205 13.21 -19.12 3.26
N MET A 206 12.98 -18.44 4.39
CA MET A 206 14.10 -18.04 5.27
C MET A 206 14.87 -19.25 5.78
N ILE A 207 14.17 -20.28 6.26
CA ILE A 207 14.79 -21.52 6.72
C ILE A 207 15.54 -22.20 5.57
N LEU A 208 14.89 -22.32 4.41
CA LEU A 208 15.49 -22.94 3.23
C LEU A 208 16.72 -22.17 2.72
N GLY A 209 16.64 -20.84 2.66
CA GLY A 209 17.72 -19.97 2.20
C GLY A 209 18.97 -20.12 3.07
N ILE A 210 18.80 -20.21 4.39
CA ILE A 210 19.90 -20.52 5.31
C ILE A 210 20.49 -21.90 5.00
N ILE A 211 19.66 -22.92 4.79
CA ILE A 211 20.12 -24.28 4.46
C ILE A 211 20.89 -24.31 3.13
N ILE A 212 20.40 -23.60 2.11
CA ILE A 212 21.08 -23.47 0.81
C ILE A 212 22.43 -22.76 0.99
N ASP A 213 22.46 -21.64 1.72
CA ASP A 213 23.66 -20.83 1.91
C ASP A 213 24.80 -21.60 2.58
N VAL A 214 24.47 -22.40 3.60
CA VAL A 214 25.45 -23.23 4.32
C VAL A 214 25.81 -24.54 3.61
N GLY A 215 25.25 -24.80 2.42
CA GLY A 215 25.53 -26.01 1.63
C GLY A 215 24.83 -27.27 2.14
N GLY A 216 23.73 -27.13 2.88
CA GLY A 216 22.97 -28.24 3.47
C GLY A 216 22.05 -28.99 2.51
N VAL A 217 21.97 -28.57 1.23
CA VAL A 217 21.14 -29.22 0.21
C VAL A 217 22.00 -30.20 -0.60
N PRO A 218 21.78 -31.53 -0.50
CA PRO A 218 22.63 -32.52 -1.19
C PRO A 218 22.58 -32.46 -2.72
N THR A 219 21.49 -31.92 -3.27
CA THR A 219 21.31 -31.75 -4.72
C THR A 219 21.90 -30.45 -5.27
N ASP A 220 22.41 -29.57 -4.40
CA ASP A 220 22.93 -28.27 -4.80
C ASP A 220 24.39 -28.41 -5.25
N PRO A 221 24.70 -28.20 -6.56
CA PRO A 221 26.06 -28.32 -7.06
C PRO A 221 26.99 -27.20 -6.57
N ARG A 222 26.45 -26.13 -5.96
CA ARG A 222 27.20 -24.94 -5.55
C ARG A 222 27.91 -25.11 -4.20
N GLY A 223 27.50 -26.11 -3.41
CA GLY A 223 28.03 -26.37 -2.07
C GLY A 223 27.82 -25.21 -1.10
N TYR A 224 28.75 -25.02 -0.16
CA TYR A 224 28.77 -23.85 0.72
C TYR A 224 28.94 -22.56 -0.10
N ILE A 225 28.04 -21.59 0.07
CA ILE A 225 28.04 -20.32 -0.67
C ILE A 225 28.58 -19.20 0.23
N GLY A 226 27.95 -18.97 1.38
CA GLY A 226 28.26 -17.88 2.29
C GLY A 226 28.18 -16.52 1.57
N GLY A 227 29.23 -15.71 1.69
CA GLY A 227 29.29 -14.39 1.04
C GLY A 227 29.69 -14.39 -0.43
N ARG A 228 29.80 -15.55 -1.13
CA ARG A 228 30.44 -15.65 -2.45
C ARG A 228 29.95 -14.60 -3.46
N TYR A 229 28.63 -14.44 -3.63
CA TYR A 229 28.06 -13.51 -4.62
C TYR A 229 28.14 -12.02 -4.22
N TRP A 230 28.63 -11.72 -3.02
CA TRP A 230 28.89 -10.34 -2.58
C TRP A 230 30.31 -9.87 -2.96
N HIS A 231 31.17 -10.79 -3.39
CA HIS A 231 32.58 -10.53 -3.68
C HIS A 231 32.95 -10.91 -5.12
N ALA A 232 33.92 -10.19 -5.68
CA ALA A 232 34.50 -10.53 -6.98
C ALA A 232 35.33 -11.83 -6.88
N PRO A 233 35.40 -12.65 -7.96
CA PRO A 233 34.85 -12.41 -9.31
C PRO A 233 33.39 -12.89 -9.50
N ASP A 234 32.83 -13.64 -8.55
CA ASP A 234 31.53 -14.32 -8.70
C ASP A 234 30.31 -13.37 -8.56
N GLY A 235 30.52 -12.17 -8.02
CA GLY A 235 29.51 -11.13 -7.96
C GLY A 235 30.09 -9.79 -7.49
N ALA A 236 29.20 -8.87 -7.14
CA ALA A 236 29.57 -7.57 -6.61
C ALA A 236 28.48 -7.07 -5.67
N ALA A 237 28.86 -6.71 -4.43
CA ALA A 237 27.94 -6.15 -3.44
C ALA A 237 27.12 -4.97 -4.00
N PHE A 238 27.78 -4.04 -4.70
CA PHE A 238 27.18 -2.89 -5.36
C PHE A 238 27.35 -3.00 -6.88
N LEU A 239 26.42 -3.70 -7.54
CA LEU A 239 26.41 -3.78 -8.99
C LEU A 239 26.06 -2.39 -9.56
N ASN A 240 26.77 -1.94 -10.59
CA ASN A 240 26.66 -0.58 -11.15
C ASN A 240 26.92 0.56 -10.13
N GLY A 241 27.57 0.28 -8.99
CA GLY A 241 27.97 1.27 -7.99
C GLY A 241 26.81 2.11 -7.43
N PHE A 242 27.06 3.41 -7.22
CA PHE A 242 26.04 4.34 -6.71
C PHE A 242 24.82 4.43 -7.64
N HIS A 243 25.03 4.28 -8.94
CA HIS A 243 23.95 4.36 -9.91
C HIS A 243 22.98 3.16 -9.78
N GLY A 244 23.52 1.96 -9.58
CA GLY A 244 22.75 0.77 -9.21
C GLY A 244 21.96 0.96 -7.93
N PHE A 245 22.59 1.53 -6.90
CA PHE A 245 21.93 1.87 -5.63
C PHE A 245 20.74 2.81 -5.82
N CYS A 246 20.86 3.86 -6.64
CA CYS A 246 19.77 4.78 -6.94
C CYS A 246 18.55 4.08 -7.58
N SER A 247 18.77 3.06 -8.42
CA SER A 247 17.68 2.35 -9.12
C SER A 247 16.79 1.52 -8.19
N VAL A 248 17.26 1.20 -6.98
CA VAL A 248 16.54 0.33 -6.03
C VAL A 248 15.37 1.07 -5.35
N PHE A 249 15.43 2.39 -5.19
CA PHE A 249 14.47 3.14 -4.37
C PHE A 249 13.01 2.99 -4.83
N VAL A 250 12.74 3.09 -6.14
CA VAL A 250 11.36 2.97 -6.67
C VAL A 250 10.84 1.55 -6.55
N THR A 251 11.67 0.54 -6.83
CA THR A 251 11.28 -0.87 -6.65
C THR A 251 10.99 -1.18 -5.17
N ALA A 252 11.79 -0.65 -4.26
CA ALA A 252 11.56 -0.79 -2.82
C ALA A 252 10.26 -0.08 -2.39
N ALA A 253 10.02 1.15 -2.87
CA ALA A 253 8.81 1.91 -2.57
C ALA A 253 7.55 1.19 -3.09
N PHE A 254 7.60 0.67 -4.32
CA PHE A 254 6.55 -0.16 -4.88
C PHE A 254 6.27 -1.39 -4.02
N ALA A 255 7.30 -2.12 -3.60
CA ALA A 255 7.12 -3.32 -2.80
C ALA A 255 6.46 -3.05 -1.44
N TYR A 256 6.72 -1.89 -0.83
CA TYR A 256 6.08 -1.49 0.43
C TYR A 256 4.68 -0.89 0.29
N THR A 257 4.20 -0.67 -0.94
CA THR A 257 2.85 -0.19 -1.21
C THR A 257 1.81 -1.13 -0.60
N GLY A 258 0.68 -0.60 -0.14
CA GLY A 258 -0.35 -1.38 0.55
C GLY A 258 -0.27 -1.30 2.08
N THR A 259 0.78 -0.69 2.62
CA THR A 259 0.92 -0.49 4.07
C THR A 259 -0.06 0.57 4.59
N GLU A 260 -0.15 1.65 3.84
CA GLU A 260 -0.99 2.82 4.02
C GLU A 260 -2.49 2.53 3.86
N LEU A 261 -2.86 1.38 3.27
CA LEU A 261 -4.26 0.90 3.23
C LEU A 261 -4.86 0.78 4.64
N THR A 262 -4.01 0.55 5.66
CA THR A 262 -4.41 0.59 7.08
C THR A 262 -5.08 1.91 7.44
N GLY A 263 -4.60 3.03 6.89
CA GLY A 263 -5.19 4.35 7.10
C GLY A 263 -6.56 4.46 6.46
N LEU A 264 -6.72 4.00 5.22
CA LEU A 264 -8.03 3.99 4.53
C LEU A 264 -9.05 3.12 5.27
N ALA A 265 -8.60 2.01 5.86
CA ALA A 265 -9.43 1.14 6.68
C ALA A 265 -9.84 1.75 8.03
N ALA A 266 -9.21 2.85 8.48
CA ALA A 266 -9.50 3.44 9.79
C ALA A 266 -10.96 3.89 9.93
N ALA A 267 -11.58 4.39 8.85
CA ALA A 267 -12.98 4.82 8.85
C ALA A 267 -13.95 3.64 9.05
N GLU A 268 -13.65 2.47 8.49
CA GLU A 268 -14.47 1.25 8.52
C GLU A 268 -14.23 0.37 9.75
N THR A 269 -13.35 0.81 10.66
CA THR A 269 -12.90 0.00 11.79
C THR A 269 -13.70 0.26 13.06
N VAL A 270 -14.02 -0.83 13.77
CA VAL A 270 -14.81 -0.81 15.01
C VAL A 270 -14.11 0.00 16.11
N ASP A 271 -12.81 -0.27 16.36
CA ASP A 271 -12.00 0.49 17.32
C ASP A 271 -10.67 0.95 16.71
N PRO A 272 -10.66 2.09 15.99
CA PRO A 272 -9.46 2.64 15.39
C PRO A 272 -8.39 3.01 16.43
N LYS A 273 -8.79 3.36 17.68
CA LYS A 273 -7.86 3.79 18.75
C LYS A 273 -6.90 2.68 19.13
N LYS A 274 -7.38 1.44 19.10
CA LYS A 274 -6.60 0.27 19.47
C LYS A 274 -5.95 -0.39 18.27
N GLU A 275 -6.69 -0.58 17.19
CA GLU A 275 -6.25 -1.43 16.08
C GLU A 275 -5.25 -0.73 15.15
N ILE A 276 -5.40 0.57 14.88
CA ILE A 276 -4.48 1.33 14.02
C ILE A 276 -3.07 1.43 14.64
N PRO A 277 -2.90 1.82 15.93
CA PRO A 277 -1.58 1.80 16.57
C PRO A 277 -0.93 0.42 16.59
N LYS A 278 -1.73 -0.64 16.79
CA LYS A 278 -1.23 -2.01 16.81
C LYS A 278 -0.70 -2.41 15.44
N ALA A 279 -1.45 -2.14 14.38
CA ALA A 279 -1.02 -2.39 13.00
C ALA A 279 0.25 -1.58 12.66
N SER A 280 0.30 -0.30 13.02
CA SER A 280 1.45 0.57 12.78
C SER A 280 2.73 0.08 13.47
N LYS A 281 2.64 -0.44 14.70
CA LYS A 281 3.79 -1.04 15.40
C LYS A 281 4.24 -2.36 14.79
N GLN A 282 3.35 -3.12 14.16
CA GLN A 282 3.69 -4.41 13.54
C GLN A 282 4.46 -4.26 12.23
N VAL A 283 4.40 -3.09 11.59
CA VAL A 283 5.12 -2.77 10.34
C VAL A 283 6.63 -3.03 10.46
N ILE A 284 7.24 -2.79 11.63
CA ILE A 284 8.69 -3.02 11.79
C ILE A 284 9.09 -4.49 11.66
N TYR A 285 8.29 -5.41 12.19
CA TYR A 285 8.53 -6.84 12.03
C TYR A 285 8.40 -7.24 10.55
N ARG A 286 7.44 -6.63 9.85
CA ARG A 286 7.23 -6.85 8.42
C ARG A 286 8.45 -6.40 7.60
N ILE A 287 9.03 -5.24 7.91
CA ILE A 287 10.23 -4.70 7.25
C ILE A 287 11.45 -5.58 7.51
N LEU A 288 11.73 -5.90 8.78
CA LEU A 288 12.95 -6.63 9.13
C LEU A 288 12.90 -8.08 8.65
N ILE A 289 11.80 -8.77 8.89
CA ILE A 289 11.69 -10.21 8.63
C ILE A 289 11.40 -10.48 7.15
N PHE A 290 10.33 -9.90 6.60
CA PHE A 290 9.91 -10.29 5.24
C PHE A 290 10.70 -9.63 4.13
N TYR A 291 11.29 -8.46 4.38
CA TYR A 291 12.11 -7.75 3.40
C TYR A 291 13.59 -7.89 3.74
N GLY A 292 14.01 -7.49 4.94
CA GLY A 292 15.42 -7.54 5.33
C GLY A 292 16.04 -8.92 5.23
N VAL A 293 15.51 -9.91 5.98
CA VAL A 293 16.08 -11.27 6.02
C VAL A 293 15.90 -12.01 4.70
N ASN A 294 14.70 -11.99 4.10
CA ASN A 294 14.48 -12.66 2.82
C ASN A 294 15.36 -12.12 1.70
N LEU A 295 15.46 -10.80 1.54
CA LEU A 295 16.28 -10.22 0.48
C LEU A 295 17.78 -10.40 0.75
N LEU A 296 18.20 -10.38 2.02
CA LEU A 296 19.56 -10.77 2.38
C LEU A 296 19.86 -12.21 1.91
N LEU A 297 18.98 -13.16 2.23
CA LEU A 297 19.16 -14.56 1.85
C LEU A 297 19.15 -14.75 0.33
N VAL A 298 18.22 -14.12 -0.39
CA VAL A 298 18.23 -14.11 -1.87
C VAL A 298 19.57 -13.56 -2.38
N GLY A 299 20.04 -12.43 -1.84
CA GLY A 299 21.29 -11.82 -2.25
C GLY A 299 22.54 -12.66 -1.93
N LEU A 300 22.47 -13.56 -0.93
CA LEU A 300 23.54 -14.50 -0.62
C LEU A 300 23.54 -15.70 -1.57
N ILE A 301 22.36 -16.24 -1.92
CA ILE A 301 22.24 -17.52 -2.62
C ILE A 301 21.93 -17.41 -4.11
N VAL A 302 21.63 -16.22 -4.63
CA VAL A 302 21.37 -15.99 -6.05
C VAL A 302 22.38 -15.00 -6.63
N PRO A 303 23.18 -15.38 -7.64
CA PRO A 303 24.05 -14.44 -8.33
C PRO A 303 23.21 -13.43 -9.12
N ALA A 304 23.49 -12.14 -8.94
CA ALA A 304 22.79 -11.05 -9.64
C ALA A 304 22.91 -11.13 -11.18
N THR A 305 23.94 -11.81 -11.68
CA THR A 305 24.22 -12.04 -13.10
C THR A 305 23.61 -13.34 -13.63
N SER A 306 22.80 -14.05 -12.83
CA SER A 306 22.22 -15.33 -13.23
C SER A 306 21.37 -15.18 -14.51
N PRO A 307 21.58 -16.03 -15.52
CA PRO A 307 20.77 -16.00 -16.75
C PRO A 307 19.32 -16.41 -16.48
N LEU A 308 19.02 -17.04 -15.34
CA LEU A 308 17.65 -17.39 -14.96
C LEU A 308 16.78 -16.17 -14.63
N TYR A 309 17.39 -15.00 -14.43
CA TYR A 309 16.63 -13.75 -14.38
C TYR A 309 16.20 -13.25 -15.76
N THR A 310 16.83 -13.73 -16.84
CA THR A 310 16.59 -13.28 -18.22
C THR A 310 15.93 -14.39 -19.04
N GLY A 311 14.78 -14.12 -19.63
CA GLY A 311 14.11 -15.02 -20.58
C GLY A 311 13.51 -14.23 -21.74
N GLU A 312 13.08 -14.91 -22.80
CA GLU A 312 12.36 -14.26 -23.90
C GLU A 312 10.88 -14.04 -23.52
N GLY A 313 10.29 -12.93 -24.00
CA GLY A 313 8.86 -12.64 -23.89
C GLY A 313 8.34 -12.36 -22.46
N SER A 314 7.03 -12.59 -22.24
CA SER A 314 6.35 -12.41 -20.94
C SER A 314 6.92 -13.33 -19.84
N SER A 315 7.61 -14.40 -20.21
CA SER A 315 8.34 -15.33 -19.32
C SER A 315 9.62 -14.77 -18.70
N SER A 316 10.07 -13.57 -19.11
CA SER A 316 11.35 -12.97 -18.70
C SER A 316 11.50 -12.59 -17.22
N ARG A 317 10.46 -12.70 -16.40
CA ARG A 317 10.44 -12.18 -15.01
C ARG A 317 10.22 -13.30 -14.00
N HIS A 318 11.20 -14.18 -13.86
CA HIS A 318 11.17 -15.22 -12.84
C HIS A 318 11.43 -14.64 -11.44
N SER A 319 10.74 -15.21 -10.44
CA SER A 319 10.94 -14.80 -9.06
C SER A 319 12.34 -15.17 -8.57
N PRO A 320 13.15 -14.24 -8.02
CA PRO A 320 14.43 -14.57 -7.39
C PRO A 320 14.35 -15.69 -6.34
N PHE A 321 13.23 -15.80 -5.64
CA PHE A 321 12.98 -16.84 -4.66
C PHE A 321 12.89 -18.22 -5.32
N VAL A 322 12.23 -18.30 -6.47
CA VAL A 322 12.12 -19.53 -7.24
C VAL A 322 13.46 -19.89 -7.87
N ILE A 323 14.17 -18.89 -8.42
CA ILE A 323 15.51 -19.04 -8.99
C ILE A 323 16.46 -19.65 -7.95
N ALA A 324 16.43 -19.16 -6.70
CA ALA A 324 17.25 -19.71 -5.61
C ALA A 324 17.04 -21.22 -5.41
N ILE A 325 15.78 -21.66 -5.45
CA ILE A 325 15.39 -23.06 -5.23
C ILE A 325 15.75 -23.93 -6.44
N GLN A 326 15.61 -23.38 -7.66
CA GLN A 326 16.00 -24.06 -8.89
C GLN A 326 17.52 -24.26 -8.97
N LEU A 327 18.29 -23.24 -8.63
CA LEU A 327 19.75 -23.33 -8.58
C LEU A 327 20.23 -24.36 -7.54
N ALA A 328 19.46 -24.57 -6.47
CA ALA A 328 19.73 -25.60 -5.46
C ALA A 328 19.37 -27.05 -5.91
N GLY A 329 18.85 -27.22 -7.12
CA GLY A 329 18.48 -28.53 -7.67
C GLY A 329 17.25 -29.18 -7.04
N ILE A 330 16.45 -28.43 -6.26
CA ILE A 330 15.27 -28.97 -5.59
C ILE A 330 14.11 -29.06 -6.60
N LYS A 331 13.59 -30.27 -6.83
CA LYS A 331 12.66 -30.55 -7.94
C LYS A 331 11.24 -30.01 -7.75
N VAL A 332 10.64 -30.25 -6.58
CA VAL A 332 9.19 -30.00 -6.36
C VAL A 332 8.92 -28.60 -5.80
N LEU A 333 9.81 -28.12 -4.93
CA LEU A 333 9.62 -26.90 -4.17
C LEU A 333 9.48 -25.63 -5.03
N PRO A 334 10.17 -25.46 -6.16
CA PRO A 334 9.94 -24.33 -7.07
C PRO A 334 8.48 -24.21 -7.53
N SER A 335 7.83 -25.34 -7.84
CA SER A 335 6.42 -25.36 -8.26
C SER A 335 5.48 -24.96 -7.13
N ILE A 336 5.73 -25.45 -5.90
CA ILE A 336 4.94 -25.07 -4.72
C ILE A 336 5.09 -23.57 -4.46
N PHE A 337 6.32 -23.06 -4.53
CA PHE A 337 6.60 -21.66 -4.26
C PHE A 337 5.94 -20.74 -5.29
N ASN A 338 6.01 -21.08 -6.59
CA ASN A 338 5.27 -20.36 -7.63
C ASN A 338 3.76 -20.37 -7.42
N ALA A 339 3.17 -21.48 -7.00
CA ALA A 339 1.74 -21.53 -6.70
C ALA A 339 1.38 -20.58 -5.54
N VAL A 340 2.21 -20.51 -4.49
CA VAL A 340 2.01 -19.55 -3.39
C VAL A 340 2.16 -18.11 -3.86
N ILE A 341 3.15 -17.81 -4.71
CA ILE A 341 3.32 -16.46 -5.29
C ILE A 341 2.11 -16.08 -6.14
N LEU A 342 1.59 -16.99 -6.98
CA LEU A 342 0.40 -16.75 -7.80
C LEU A 342 -0.79 -16.34 -6.92
N ILE A 343 -1.01 -17.08 -5.83
CA ILE A 343 -2.06 -16.76 -4.86
C ILE A 343 -1.77 -15.44 -4.15
N ALA A 344 -0.51 -15.14 -3.84
CA ALA A 344 -0.11 -13.90 -3.20
C ALA A 344 -0.41 -12.66 -4.06
N VAL A 345 -0.11 -12.75 -5.36
CA VAL A 345 -0.37 -11.75 -6.41
C VAL A 345 -1.88 -11.54 -6.58
N MET A 346 -2.66 -12.63 -6.68
CA MET A 346 -4.13 -12.53 -6.75
C MET A 346 -4.75 -11.89 -5.51
N SER A 347 -4.16 -12.13 -4.33
CA SER A 347 -4.59 -11.46 -3.11
C SER A 347 -4.30 -9.95 -3.14
N VAL A 348 -3.17 -9.50 -3.70
CA VAL A 348 -2.90 -8.06 -3.88
C VAL A 348 -3.84 -7.45 -4.91
N ALA A 349 -4.13 -8.15 -6.01
CA ALA A 349 -5.11 -7.72 -7.01
C ALA A 349 -6.49 -7.46 -6.39
N ASN A 350 -6.92 -8.27 -5.41
CA ASN A 350 -8.14 -8.01 -4.64
C ASN A 350 -8.02 -6.71 -3.80
N SER A 351 -6.89 -6.53 -3.10
CA SER A 351 -6.64 -5.33 -2.28
C SER A 351 -6.55 -4.04 -3.11
N CYS A 352 -6.19 -4.11 -4.40
CA CYS A 352 -6.21 -2.94 -5.30
C CYS A 352 -7.61 -2.33 -5.40
N THR A 353 -8.65 -3.15 -5.33
CA THR A 353 -10.04 -2.71 -5.29
C THR A 353 -10.29 -1.87 -4.04
N PHE A 354 -9.78 -2.29 -2.88
CA PHE A 354 -9.92 -1.53 -1.64
C PHE A 354 -9.23 -0.15 -1.76
N GLY A 355 -7.98 -0.11 -2.23
CA GLY A 355 -7.20 1.13 -2.36
C GLY A 355 -7.79 2.15 -3.34
N SER A 356 -8.23 1.69 -4.52
CA SER A 356 -8.83 2.56 -5.55
C SER A 356 -10.25 3.01 -5.19
N THR A 357 -11.10 2.08 -4.74
CA THR A 357 -12.52 2.38 -4.45
C THR A 357 -12.70 3.37 -3.32
N ARG A 358 -12.01 3.20 -2.18
CA ARG A 358 -12.13 4.13 -1.04
C ARG A 358 -11.61 5.51 -1.38
N THR A 359 -10.49 5.59 -2.09
CA THR A 359 -9.88 6.88 -2.44
C THR A 359 -10.76 7.67 -3.42
N ILE A 360 -11.21 7.05 -4.51
CA ILE A 360 -12.06 7.72 -5.51
C ILE A 360 -13.43 8.06 -4.92
N GLN A 361 -14.02 7.17 -4.13
CA GLN A 361 -15.30 7.43 -3.48
C GLN A 361 -15.16 8.60 -2.48
N ALA A 362 -14.08 8.67 -1.70
CA ALA A 362 -13.80 9.80 -0.81
C ALA A 362 -13.62 11.11 -1.59
N LEU A 363 -12.89 11.09 -2.72
CA LEU A 363 -12.77 12.26 -3.60
C LEU A 363 -14.13 12.72 -4.10
N ALA A 364 -14.97 11.79 -4.57
CA ALA A 364 -16.30 12.10 -5.09
C ALA A 364 -17.22 12.68 -4.00
N ALA A 365 -17.17 12.12 -2.79
CA ALA A 365 -17.93 12.61 -1.64
C ALA A 365 -17.53 14.05 -1.24
N ASN A 366 -16.28 14.45 -1.45
CA ASN A 366 -15.79 15.81 -1.20
C ASN A 366 -15.95 16.76 -2.41
N GLY A 367 -16.62 16.29 -3.48
CA GLY A 367 -16.80 17.02 -4.73
C GLY A 367 -15.50 17.29 -5.50
N MET A 368 -14.49 16.45 -5.25
CA MET A 368 -13.20 16.38 -5.95
C MET A 368 -13.20 15.31 -7.07
N ALA A 369 -14.33 14.65 -7.30
CA ALA A 369 -14.55 13.75 -8.43
C ALA A 369 -16.05 13.77 -8.83
N PRO A 370 -16.42 13.23 -10.00
CA PRO A 370 -17.82 13.16 -10.43
C PRO A 370 -18.75 12.53 -9.37
N LYS A 371 -19.89 13.17 -9.12
CA LYS A 371 -20.83 12.80 -8.03
C LYS A 371 -21.31 11.35 -8.08
N PHE A 372 -21.44 10.76 -9.27
CA PHE A 372 -21.89 9.37 -9.41
C PHE A 372 -20.90 8.36 -8.81
N LEU A 373 -19.61 8.70 -8.70
CA LEU A 373 -18.59 7.86 -8.07
C LEU A 373 -18.67 7.85 -6.54
N ALA A 374 -19.43 8.78 -5.95
CA ALA A 374 -19.66 8.83 -4.51
C ALA A 374 -20.71 7.80 -4.05
N TYR A 375 -21.50 7.24 -4.98
CA TYR A 375 -22.58 6.31 -4.69
C TYR A 375 -22.09 5.02 -4.02
N ILE A 376 -22.75 4.65 -2.93
CA ILE A 376 -22.53 3.42 -2.17
C ILE A 376 -23.81 2.57 -2.19
N ASP A 377 -23.69 1.30 -2.57
CA ASP A 377 -24.82 0.35 -2.59
C ASP A 377 -25.31 0.00 -1.16
N LYS A 378 -26.46 -0.68 -1.07
CA LYS A 378 -27.03 -1.12 0.23
C LYS A 378 -26.13 -2.08 1.03
N LYS A 379 -25.07 -2.63 0.43
CA LYS A 379 -24.10 -3.50 1.09
C LYS A 379 -22.78 -2.77 1.39
N GLY A 380 -22.71 -1.44 1.25
CA GLY A 380 -21.53 -0.63 1.56
C GLY A 380 -20.47 -0.59 0.46
N ARG A 381 -20.82 -0.89 -0.80
CA ARG A 381 -19.85 -1.03 -1.91
C ARG A 381 -19.92 0.13 -2.93
N PRO A 382 -18.79 0.76 -3.29
CA PRO A 382 -18.72 1.78 -4.35
C PRO A 382 -18.78 1.15 -5.76
N LEU A 383 -19.97 0.71 -6.21
CA LEU A 383 -20.13 -0.07 -7.44
C LEU A 383 -19.58 0.62 -8.70
N ALA A 384 -19.79 1.93 -8.85
CA ALA A 384 -19.31 2.67 -10.01
C ALA A 384 -17.77 2.65 -10.12
N VAL A 385 -17.08 2.72 -8.98
CA VAL A 385 -15.62 2.66 -8.93
C VAL A 385 -15.12 1.23 -9.14
N ILE A 386 -15.83 0.22 -8.63
CA ILE A 386 -15.51 -1.20 -8.89
C ILE A 386 -15.55 -1.48 -10.40
N VAL A 387 -16.59 -1.01 -11.10
CA VAL A 387 -16.68 -1.18 -12.56
C VAL A 387 -15.54 -0.45 -13.26
N LEU A 388 -15.23 0.79 -12.88
CA LEU A 388 -14.09 1.52 -13.41
C LEU A 388 -12.79 0.73 -13.22
N GLN A 389 -12.59 0.16 -12.04
CA GLN A 389 -11.39 -0.62 -11.76
C GLN A 389 -11.30 -1.89 -12.60
N LEU A 390 -12.40 -2.59 -12.82
CA LEU A 390 -12.42 -3.77 -13.69
C LEU A 390 -12.11 -3.41 -15.15
N LEU A 391 -12.56 -2.25 -15.63
CA LEU A 391 -12.19 -1.75 -16.96
C LEU A 391 -10.67 -1.50 -17.07
N PHE A 392 -10.05 -0.97 -16.02
CA PHE A 392 -8.59 -0.86 -15.95
C PHE A 392 -7.89 -2.23 -15.84
N GLY A 393 -8.52 -3.21 -15.19
CA GLY A 393 -8.07 -4.60 -15.19
C GLY A 393 -7.95 -5.21 -16.59
N CYS A 394 -8.80 -4.79 -17.55
CA CYS A 394 -8.70 -5.19 -18.95
C CYS A 394 -7.40 -4.70 -19.63
N LEU A 395 -6.68 -3.73 -19.07
CA LEU A 395 -5.34 -3.37 -19.57
C LEU A 395 -4.36 -4.54 -19.45
N ALA A 396 -4.65 -5.58 -18.65
CA ALA A 396 -3.86 -6.80 -18.64
C ALA A 396 -3.78 -7.51 -20.01
N PHE A 397 -4.75 -7.30 -20.91
CA PHE A 397 -4.70 -7.84 -22.28
C PHE A 397 -3.56 -7.26 -23.11
N ILE A 398 -2.90 -6.19 -22.65
CA ILE A 398 -1.70 -5.65 -23.28
C ILE A 398 -0.55 -6.68 -23.31
N ASN A 399 -0.54 -7.69 -22.44
CA ASN A 399 0.43 -8.80 -22.53
C ASN A 399 0.35 -9.59 -23.84
N LEU A 400 -0.72 -9.43 -24.63
CA LEU A 400 -0.83 -10.01 -25.96
C LEU A 400 -0.05 -9.24 -27.02
N ALA A 401 0.30 -7.99 -26.75
CA ALA A 401 1.06 -7.16 -27.68
C ALA A 401 2.54 -7.61 -27.71
N PRO A 402 3.23 -7.52 -28.85
CA PRO A 402 4.66 -7.82 -28.96
C PRO A 402 5.52 -7.08 -27.94
N ASN A 403 5.14 -5.84 -27.60
CA ASN A 403 5.83 -4.96 -26.64
C ASN A 403 5.11 -4.90 -25.28
N GLY A 404 4.33 -5.92 -24.91
CA GLY A 404 3.56 -5.92 -23.64
C GLY A 404 4.43 -5.75 -22.39
N GLY A 405 5.69 -6.19 -22.45
CA GLY A 405 6.68 -6.00 -21.39
C GLY A 405 7.03 -4.53 -21.12
N ASP A 406 7.01 -3.68 -22.14
CA ASP A 406 7.31 -2.25 -22.01
C ASP A 406 6.19 -1.54 -21.26
N ILE A 407 4.94 -1.79 -21.66
CA ILE A 407 3.78 -1.17 -21.02
C ILE A 407 3.67 -1.62 -19.56
N PHE A 408 4.02 -2.87 -19.25
CA PHE A 408 4.15 -3.33 -17.86
C PHE A 408 5.16 -2.50 -17.06
N ASN A 409 6.32 -2.17 -17.66
CA ASN A 409 7.33 -1.31 -17.00
C ASN A 409 6.78 0.11 -16.79
N TRP A 410 6.00 0.65 -17.73
CA TRP A 410 5.32 1.95 -17.56
C TRP A 410 4.32 1.93 -16.40
N LEU A 411 3.48 0.89 -16.29
CA LEU A 411 2.52 0.74 -15.19
C LEU A 411 3.21 0.63 -13.83
N LEU A 412 4.30 -0.16 -13.77
CA LEU A 412 5.11 -0.31 -12.56
C LEU A 412 5.77 1.01 -12.15
N ALA A 413 6.41 1.70 -13.09
CA ALA A 413 7.12 2.95 -12.82
C ALA A 413 6.17 4.05 -12.35
N LEU A 414 5.00 4.19 -13.00
CA LEU A 414 3.96 5.10 -12.56
C LEU A 414 3.53 4.80 -11.11
N SER A 415 3.22 3.54 -10.82
CA SER A 415 2.71 3.12 -9.51
C SER A 415 3.76 3.30 -8.40
N GLY A 416 5.00 2.90 -8.65
CA GLY A 416 6.10 2.93 -7.69
C GLY A 416 6.61 4.35 -7.39
N LEU A 417 6.60 5.26 -8.36
CA LEU A 417 7.00 6.64 -8.12
C LEU A 417 5.89 7.44 -7.43
N SER A 418 4.62 7.16 -7.76
CA SER A 418 3.45 7.79 -7.14
C SER A 418 3.47 7.68 -5.61
N ILE A 419 3.81 6.50 -5.09
CA ILE A 419 3.75 6.26 -3.63
C ILE A 419 4.76 7.10 -2.84
N LEU A 420 5.87 7.51 -3.45
CA LEU A 420 6.86 8.39 -2.81
C LEU A 420 6.27 9.78 -2.53
N PHE A 421 5.46 10.32 -3.45
CA PHE A 421 4.73 11.56 -3.24
C PHE A 421 3.70 11.42 -2.12
N ILE A 422 3.02 10.29 -2.03
CA ILE A 422 2.05 10.00 -0.96
C ILE A 422 2.73 9.94 0.40
N TYR A 423 3.85 9.23 0.52
CA TYR A 423 4.60 9.16 1.78
C TYR A 423 5.13 10.54 2.19
N GLY A 424 5.65 11.32 1.23
CA GLY A 424 6.07 12.69 1.46
C GLY A 424 4.90 13.58 1.93
N GLY A 425 3.74 13.48 1.27
CA GLY A 425 2.52 14.20 1.62
C GLY A 425 1.99 13.85 3.02
N ILE A 426 2.02 12.56 3.41
CA ILE A 426 1.69 12.12 4.77
C ILE A 426 2.65 12.73 5.80
N GLY A 427 3.95 12.70 5.51
CA GLY A 427 4.97 13.33 6.36
C GLY A 427 4.68 14.82 6.56
N LEU A 428 4.41 15.53 5.46
CA LEU A 428 4.09 16.95 5.48
C LEU A 428 2.80 17.25 6.26
N ALA A 429 1.72 16.51 6.00
CA ALA A 429 0.45 16.65 6.69
C ALA A 429 0.60 16.44 8.22
N HIS A 430 1.42 15.48 8.66
CA HIS A 430 1.66 15.24 10.08
C HIS A 430 2.47 16.36 10.75
N VAL A 431 3.48 16.91 10.08
CA VAL A 431 4.22 18.09 10.57
C VAL A 431 3.27 19.27 10.76
N ARG A 432 2.40 19.52 9.78
CA ARG A 432 1.39 20.58 9.81
C ARG A 432 0.35 20.37 10.90
N PHE A 433 -0.16 19.14 11.03
CA PHE A 433 -1.07 18.74 12.11
C PHE A 433 -0.48 19.06 13.48
N ARG A 434 0.77 18.64 13.75
CA ARG A 434 1.46 18.91 15.02
C ARG A 434 1.69 20.38 15.27
N ALA A 435 1.99 21.16 14.22
CA ALA A 435 2.15 22.61 14.32
C ALA A 435 0.81 23.30 14.66
N ALA A 436 -0.28 22.92 14.00
CA ALA A 436 -1.62 23.44 14.28
C ALA A 436 -2.11 23.05 15.68
N TRP A 437 -1.89 21.80 16.07
CA TRP A 437 -2.22 21.30 17.40
C TRP A 437 -1.60 22.15 18.51
N LYS A 438 -0.29 22.42 18.39
CA LYS A 438 0.44 23.27 19.33
C LYS A 438 -0.04 24.73 19.27
N TYR A 439 -0.35 25.25 18.09
CA TYR A 439 -0.82 26.64 17.92
C TYR A 439 -2.14 26.88 18.64
N HIS A 440 -3.07 25.92 18.57
CA HIS A 440 -4.37 25.98 19.26
C HIS A 440 -4.30 25.59 20.74
N GLY A 441 -3.10 25.55 21.33
CA GLY A 441 -2.91 25.36 22.78
C GLY A 441 -3.03 23.92 23.28
N HIS A 442 -3.18 22.94 22.39
CA HIS A 442 -3.30 21.54 22.79
C HIS A 442 -1.94 20.91 23.12
N SER A 443 -1.91 20.17 24.22
CA SER A 443 -0.76 19.39 24.64
C SER A 443 -0.65 18.08 23.84
N LEU A 444 0.54 17.48 23.83
CA LEU A 444 0.71 16.16 23.23
C LEU A 444 0.04 15.07 24.07
N ASP A 445 -0.26 15.35 25.33
CA ASP A 445 -0.88 14.40 26.26
C ASP A 445 -2.33 14.08 25.94
N GLU A 446 -2.97 14.98 25.22
CA GLU A 446 -4.32 14.83 24.69
C GLU A 446 -4.40 13.88 23.49
N LEU A 447 -3.28 13.57 22.83
CA LEU A 447 -3.26 12.68 21.68
C LEU A 447 -3.45 11.21 22.12
N PRO A 448 -4.47 10.50 21.61
CA PRO A 448 -4.71 9.10 21.98
C PRO A 448 -3.59 8.14 21.53
N TYR A 449 -2.83 8.54 20.52
CA TYR A 449 -1.64 7.86 20.04
C TYR A 449 -0.56 8.89 19.73
N ARG A 450 0.71 8.58 20.03
CA ARG A 450 1.86 9.40 19.66
C ARG A 450 2.80 8.60 18.78
N ALA A 451 3.16 9.15 17.64
CA ALA A 451 4.19 8.66 16.75
C ALA A 451 5.51 8.53 17.52
N SER A 452 6.17 7.37 17.40
CA SER A 452 7.36 7.03 18.20
C SER A 452 8.52 8.01 18.10
N ALA A 453 8.74 8.62 16.94
CA ALA A 453 9.76 9.67 16.72
C ALA A 453 9.15 11.09 16.58
N GLY A 454 7.84 11.24 16.86
CA GLY A 454 7.12 12.50 16.68
C GLY A 454 7.33 13.11 15.29
N VAL A 455 7.54 14.43 15.25
CA VAL A 455 7.72 15.21 14.01
C VAL A 455 9.06 14.90 13.32
N TYR A 456 10.10 14.51 14.05
CA TYR A 456 11.40 14.14 13.48
C TYR A 456 11.30 12.94 12.53
N GLY A 457 10.46 11.96 12.87
CA GLY A 457 10.16 10.85 11.96
C GLY A 457 9.54 11.33 10.65
N SER A 458 8.64 12.33 10.69
CA SER A 458 8.04 12.90 9.49
C SER A 458 9.02 13.71 8.64
N TYR A 459 9.95 14.45 9.26
CA TYR A 459 11.04 15.09 8.52
C TYR A 459 11.93 14.06 7.83
N PHE A 460 12.25 12.95 8.50
CA PHE A 460 12.99 11.85 7.87
C PHE A 460 12.22 11.25 6.68
N VAL A 461 10.89 11.08 6.80
CA VAL A 461 10.07 10.59 5.69
C VAL A 461 10.17 11.49 4.47
N MET A 462 10.01 12.81 4.66
CA MET A 462 10.13 13.79 3.58
C MET A 462 11.55 13.82 3.00
N PHE A 463 12.58 13.73 3.84
CA PHE A 463 13.97 13.70 3.40
C PHE A 463 14.27 12.49 2.50
N ILE A 464 13.86 11.29 2.90
CA ILE A 464 14.03 10.08 2.07
C ILE A 464 13.19 10.18 0.79
N THR A 465 11.98 10.75 0.85
CA THR A 465 11.19 11.02 -0.36
C THR A 465 11.97 11.89 -1.34
N VAL A 466 12.52 13.02 -0.89
CA VAL A 466 13.31 13.93 -1.76
C VAL A 466 14.52 13.22 -2.35
N ILE A 467 15.27 12.47 -1.53
CA ILE A 467 16.43 11.69 -2.01
C ILE A 467 16.02 10.66 -3.06
N ALA A 468 14.95 9.90 -2.81
CA ALA A 468 14.46 8.88 -3.73
C ALA A 468 13.99 9.51 -5.05
N LEU A 469 13.35 10.67 -5.02
CA LEU A 469 12.93 11.41 -6.21
C LEU A 469 14.13 11.93 -7.02
N LEU A 470 15.18 12.42 -6.36
CA LEU A 470 16.42 12.85 -7.02
C LEU A 470 17.17 11.65 -7.61
N ALA A 471 17.26 10.56 -6.87
CA ALA A 471 17.86 9.31 -7.33
C ALA A 471 17.11 8.75 -8.56
N GLN A 472 15.78 8.75 -8.53
CA GLN A 472 14.98 8.31 -9.66
C GLN A 472 15.12 9.24 -10.85
N PHE A 473 15.20 10.56 -10.64
CA PHE A 473 15.43 11.51 -11.73
C PHE A 473 16.78 11.28 -12.40
N TYR A 474 17.83 11.00 -11.61
CA TYR A 474 19.15 10.64 -12.11
C TYR A 474 19.12 9.34 -12.95
N VAL A 475 18.49 8.28 -12.42
CA VAL A 475 18.33 6.99 -13.13
C VAL A 475 17.48 7.14 -14.39
N ALA A 476 16.49 8.03 -14.38
CA ALA A 476 15.65 8.31 -15.55
C ALA A 476 16.43 9.01 -16.67
N LEU A 477 17.42 9.85 -16.35
CA LEU A 477 18.29 10.50 -17.34
C LEU A 477 19.38 9.58 -17.88
N TYR A 478 19.90 8.70 -17.04
CA TYR A 478 21.01 7.81 -17.37
C TYR A 478 20.62 6.36 -17.06
N PRO A 479 19.68 5.72 -17.76
CA PRO A 479 19.22 4.38 -17.40
C PRO A 479 20.35 3.33 -17.46
N ILE A 480 20.38 2.41 -16.48
CA ILE A 480 21.37 1.32 -16.43
C ILE A 480 21.16 0.39 -17.63
N GLY A 481 22.19 0.26 -18.48
CA GLY A 481 22.15 -0.59 -19.68
C GLY A 481 21.30 -0.04 -20.83
N GLY A 482 20.77 1.18 -20.69
CA GLY A 482 19.98 1.86 -21.72
C GLY A 482 20.73 3.01 -22.41
N THR A 483 20.02 3.69 -23.32
CA THR A 483 20.55 4.90 -23.97
C THR A 483 20.40 6.10 -23.03
N ASN A 484 21.50 6.81 -22.80
CA ASN A 484 21.49 8.02 -21.98
C ASN A 484 20.68 9.13 -22.65
N LEU A 485 19.96 9.91 -21.84
CA LEU A 485 19.16 11.07 -22.26
C LEU A 485 18.05 10.73 -23.27
N ASP A 486 17.53 9.49 -23.22
CA ASP A 486 16.37 9.10 -23.99
C ASP A 486 15.06 9.63 -23.39
N THR A 487 14.31 10.40 -24.18
CA THR A 487 13.06 11.03 -23.73
C THR A 487 11.99 10.00 -23.36
N SER A 488 11.89 8.90 -24.11
CA SER A 488 10.87 7.88 -23.87
C SER A 488 11.10 7.20 -22.51
N THR A 489 12.35 6.81 -22.24
CA THR A 489 12.76 6.17 -20.99
C THR A 489 12.64 7.13 -19.81
N TRP A 490 12.97 8.41 -19.99
CA TRP A 490 12.79 9.41 -18.93
C TRP A 490 11.31 9.54 -18.53
N PHE A 491 10.42 9.71 -19.52
CA PHE A 491 8.98 9.78 -19.22
C PHE A 491 8.48 8.46 -18.63
N GLN A 492 8.96 7.31 -19.10
CA GLN A 492 8.60 6.01 -18.53
C GLN A 492 8.91 5.92 -17.05
N LEU A 493 10.13 6.31 -16.66
CA LEU A 493 10.62 6.16 -15.29
C LEU A 493 10.19 7.29 -14.35
N TYR A 494 9.77 8.44 -14.89
CA TYR A 494 9.45 9.65 -14.12
C TYR A 494 8.01 10.18 -14.28
N LEU A 495 7.12 9.48 -15.01
CA LEU A 495 5.78 9.96 -15.38
C LEU A 495 4.93 10.48 -14.21
N ALA A 496 5.06 9.87 -13.03
CA ALA A 496 4.28 10.23 -11.85
C ALA A 496 4.51 11.69 -11.43
N GLY A 497 5.75 12.21 -11.55
CA GLY A 497 6.06 13.60 -11.22
C GLY A 497 5.30 14.62 -12.07
N PRO A 498 5.42 14.59 -13.41
CA PRO A 498 4.60 15.42 -14.29
C PRO A 498 3.09 15.22 -14.10
N LEU A 499 2.64 13.99 -13.82
CA LEU A 499 1.23 13.72 -13.56
C LEU A 499 0.73 14.42 -12.29
N LEU A 500 1.49 14.37 -11.18
CA LEU A 500 1.15 15.09 -9.95
C LEU A 500 1.04 16.59 -10.21
N VAL A 501 2.00 17.18 -10.92
CA VAL A 501 1.98 18.62 -11.27
C VAL A 501 0.78 18.94 -12.15
N PHE A 502 0.47 18.10 -13.14
CA PHE A 502 -0.70 18.26 -13.98
C PHE A 502 -2.00 18.23 -13.17
N LEU A 503 -2.18 17.21 -12.32
CA LEU A 503 -3.38 17.08 -11.46
C LEU A 503 -3.51 18.26 -10.49
N TYR A 504 -2.39 18.72 -9.93
CA TYR A 504 -2.33 19.90 -9.07
C TYR A 504 -2.83 21.14 -9.81
N LEU A 505 -2.31 21.40 -11.01
CA LEU A 505 -2.68 22.56 -11.82
C LEU A 505 -4.14 22.49 -12.27
N VAL A 506 -4.63 21.30 -12.67
CA VAL A 506 -6.04 21.09 -13.04
C VAL A 506 -6.97 21.49 -11.89
N TRP A 507 -6.70 21.01 -10.68
CA TRP A 507 -7.52 21.40 -9.53
C TRP A 507 -7.36 22.87 -9.19
N LYS A 508 -6.14 23.41 -9.27
CA LYS A 508 -5.89 24.82 -8.95
C LYS A 508 -6.65 25.77 -9.87
N VAL A 509 -6.64 25.48 -11.17
CA VAL A 509 -7.39 26.26 -12.16
C VAL A 509 -8.89 26.10 -11.91
N TYR A 510 -9.37 24.87 -11.71
CA TYR A 510 -10.79 24.64 -11.43
C TYR A 510 -11.26 25.33 -10.15
N SER A 511 -10.52 25.20 -9.05
CA SER A 511 -10.85 25.80 -7.76
C SER A 511 -10.80 27.32 -7.81
N PHE A 512 -9.90 27.91 -8.60
CA PHE A 512 -9.84 29.34 -8.82
C PHE A 512 -11.19 29.90 -9.31
N PHE A 513 -11.85 29.20 -10.24
CA PHE A 513 -13.14 29.61 -10.82
C PHE A 513 -14.37 29.12 -10.06
N LYS A 514 -14.33 27.92 -9.47
CA LYS A 514 -15.52 27.23 -8.93
C LYS A 514 -15.54 27.07 -7.41
N ARG A 515 -14.39 27.14 -6.72
CA ARG A 515 -14.28 26.95 -5.26
C ARG A 515 -13.29 27.94 -4.64
N PRO A 516 -13.73 29.17 -4.32
CA PRO A 516 -12.87 30.18 -3.72
C PRO A 516 -12.16 29.76 -2.42
N ALA A 517 -12.77 28.85 -1.65
CA ALA A 517 -12.20 28.30 -0.42
C ALA A 517 -10.91 27.48 -0.65
N ASP A 518 -10.76 26.86 -1.82
CA ASP A 518 -9.63 25.99 -2.17
C ASP A 518 -8.51 26.77 -2.91
N ARG A 519 -8.62 28.11 -2.97
CA ARG A 519 -7.64 28.99 -3.62
C ARG A 519 -6.30 29.11 -2.90
N PRO A 520 -6.19 29.15 -1.56
CA PRO A 520 -4.91 29.26 -0.89
C PRO A 520 -3.95 28.15 -1.33
N LEU A 521 -2.68 28.48 -1.62
CA LEU A 521 -1.65 27.48 -1.96
C LEU A 521 -1.13 26.74 -0.74
N TRP A 522 -1.38 27.31 0.45
CA TRP A 522 -0.91 26.84 1.72
C TRP A 522 -1.88 27.33 2.79
N ILE A 523 -2.47 26.41 3.54
CA ILE A 523 -3.33 26.77 4.67
C ILE A 523 -2.41 27.28 5.78
N SER A 524 -2.61 28.50 6.28
CA SER A 524 -1.80 29.00 7.40
C SER A 524 -2.07 28.17 8.66
N THR A 525 -1.08 28.01 9.53
CA THR A 525 -1.21 27.19 10.75
C THR A 525 -2.39 27.62 11.62
N LYS A 526 -2.67 28.92 11.66
CA LYS A 526 -3.79 29.52 12.40
C LYS A 526 -5.17 29.18 11.82
N ASP A 527 -5.23 28.94 10.51
CA ASP A 527 -6.46 28.70 9.75
C ASP A 527 -6.72 27.20 9.56
N ILE A 528 -5.81 26.34 10.03
CA ILE A 528 -6.02 24.89 10.05
C ILE A 528 -7.10 24.57 11.08
N ASP A 529 -8.18 24.01 10.58
CA ASP A 529 -9.23 23.41 11.39
C ASP A 529 -8.75 22.07 11.98
N ILE A 530 -8.64 22.01 13.31
CA ILE A 530 -8.34 20.79 14.05
C ILE A 530 -9.56 20.18 14.75
N TYR A 531 -10.72 20.84 14.73
CA TYR A 531 -11.88 20.45 15.55
C TYR A 531 -12.90 19.61 14.78
N THR A 532 -13.12 19.90 13.50
CA THR A 532 -14.09 19.18 12.67
C THR A 532 -13.75 17.70 12.56
N GLY A 533 -14.69 16.80 12.83
CA GLY A 533 -14.46 15.35 12.79
C GLY A 533 -13.37 14.86 13.75
N MET A 534 -12.94 15.70 14.68
CA MET A 534 -12.04 15.32 15.76
C MET A 534 -12.76 14.33 16.67
N ARG A 535 -12.07 13.25 17.02
CA ARG A 535 -12.58 12.33 18.03
C ARG A 535 -12.73 13.06 19.36
N GLN A 536 -13.87 12.90 20.03
CA GLN A 536 -14.05 13.39 21.40
C GLN A 536 -12.94 12.83 22.30
N ILE A 537 -12.19 13.73 22.91
CA ILE A 537 -11.20 13.39 23.93
C ILE A 537 -11.98 13.22 25.23
N ASP A 538 -12.08 11.99 25.73
CA ASP A 538 -12.69 11.74 27.03
C ASP A 538 -11.91 12.55 28.11
N PRO A 539 -12.56 13.34 28.98
CA PRO A 539 -11.89 14.18 29.98
C PRO A 539 -11.11 13.43 31.08
N VAL A 540 -10.96 12.11 30.99
CA VAL A 540 -10.43 11.27 32.07
C VAL A 540 -9.03 10.77 31.72
N MET A 541 -8.02 11.63 31.86
CA MET A 541 -6.62 11.22 32.02
C MET A 541 -5.77 12.29 32.73
N THR A 542 -6.34 13.02 33.70
CA THR A 542 -5.59 13.82 34.68
C THR A 542 -5.52 13.15 36.06
N GLY A 543 -5.72 11.83 36.13
CA GLY A 543 -5.56 11.05 37.35
C GLY A 543 -4.90 9.70 37.06
N ASP A 544 -3.65 9.56 37.51
CA ASP A 544 -2.94 8.31 37.77
C ASP A 544 -3.27 7.09 36.90
N VAL A 545 -2.66 7.03 35.71
CA VAL A 545 -2.30 5.76 35.09
C VAL A 545 -0.79 5.72 34.86
N SER A 546 -0.06 5.55 35.95
CA SER A 546 1.30 5.02 35.96
C SER A 546 1.27 3.52 35.59
N ILE A 547 0.79 3.17 34.40
CA ILE A 547 0.85 1.79 33.90
C ILE A 547 1.62 1.76 32.59
N LYS A 548 2.93 1.50 32.75
CA LYS A 548 3.81 0.81 31.80
C LYS A 548 3.57 1.15 30.34
N GLN A 549 3.97 2.35 29.94
CA GLN A 549 4.44 2.59 28.59
C GLN A 549 5.69 1.71 28.40
N LYS A 550 5.51 0.47 27.91
CA LYS A 550 6.63 -0.39 27.48
C LYS A 550 7.45 0.44 26.49
N LYS A 551 8.65 0.84 26.93
CA LYS A 551 9.65 1.56 26.15
C LYS A 551 9.68 0.95 24.74
N GLY A 552 9.34 1.76 23.74
CA GLY A 552 9.48 1.36 22.33
C GLY A 552 10.93 1.00 22.01
N VAL A 553 11.15 0.44 20.82
CA VAL A 553 12.45 -0.08 20.33
C VAL A 553 13.62 0.89 20.54
N MET A 554 13.38 2.20 20.50
CA MET A 554 14.37 3.25 20.78
C MET A 554 14.90 3.22 22.23
N GLY A 555 14.08 2.84 23.20
CA GLY A 555 14.47 2.72 24.61
C GLY A 555 15.29 1.46 24.91
N HIS A 556 15.17 0.42 24.08
CA HIS A 556 16.05 -0.75 24.14
C HIS A 556 17.41 -0.45 23.49
N PHE A 557 17.43 0.30 22.38
CA PHE A 557 18.68 0.78 21.77
C PHE A 557 19.45 1.75 22.67
N LYS A 558 18.75 2.67 23.36
CA LYS A 558 19.41 3.59 24.31
C LYS A 558 20.05 2.86 25.50
N ASN A 559 19.39 1.82 26.00
CA ASN A 559 19.90 0.99 27.09
C ASN A 559 21.06 0.07 26.61
N ALA A 560 21.07 -0.36 25.35
CA ALA A 560 22.19 -1.11 24.79
C ALA A 560 23.41 -0.22 24.51
N PHE A 561 23.20 1.03 24.09
CA PHE A 561 24.28 1.97 23.79
C PHE A 561 24.97 2.51 25.06
N SER A 562 24.23 2.72 26.15
CA SER A 562 24.83 3.10 27.46
C SER A 562 25.38 1.91 28.26
N ALA A 563 25.27 0.69 27.74
CA ALA A 563 25.88 -0.50 28.33
C ALA A 563 27.20 -0.87 27.63
N VAL A 564 27.54 -0.18 26.54
CA VAL A 564 28.72 -0.44 25.71
C VAL A 564 29.67 0.77 25.66
N PHE A 565 29.18 1.97 26.01
CA PHE A 565 29.98 3.16 26.34
C PHE A 565 29.52 3.69 27.69
#